data_AF-A0A1Y2RAN6-F1
#
_entry.id   AF-A0A1Y2RAN6-F1
#
_cell.length_a   1.000
_cell.length_b   1.000
_cell.length_c   1.000
_cell.angle_alpha   90.00
_cell.angle_beta   90.00
_cell.angle_gamma   90.00
#
_symmetry.space_group_name_H-M   'P 1'
#
loop_
_entity.id
_entity.type
_entity.pdbx_description
1 polymer ?
#
loop_
_entity_poly.entity_id
_entity_poly.type
_entity_poly.pdbx_seq_one_letter_code
_entity_poly.pdbx_strand_id
1 'polypeptide(L)'
;MSSAGTNLKKEKSTIFSMVLSSPGMSENCKIVLQMSRQNVLLLSRLIETGILNAKGNFEDEILSALPEESAGEFKIIHEEILKKSGLTDFYEKLKSL
;
A
#
# COMPACT_ATOMS: atom_id res chain seq x y z
N MET A 1 -2.17 16.58 29.98
CA MET A 1 -2.62 15.17 29.96
C MET A 1 -2.40 14.50 28.59
N SER A 2 -1.28 14.76 27.87
CA SER A 2 -1.10 14.33 26.47
C SER A 2 -0.05 13.21 26.26
N SER A 3 0.49 12.63 27.33
CA SER A 3 1.62 11.66 27.26
C SER A 3 1.16 10.20 27.02
N ALA A 4 -0.07 9.84 27.42
CA ALA A 4 -0.57 8.48 27.28
C ALA A 4 -0.94 8.12 25.83
N GLY A 5 -1.47 9.09 25.08
CA GLY A 5 -1.85 8.89 23.67
C GLY A 5 -0.65 8.65 22.76
N THR A 6 0.46 9.36 22.95
CA THR A 6 1.68 9.19 22.14
C THR A 6 2.44 7.88 22.42
N ASN A 7 2.37 7.36 23.65
CA ASN A 7 2.99 6.07 23.98
C ASN A 7 2.29 4.89 23.28
N LEU A 8 0.96 4.86 23.32
CA LEU A 8 0.16 3.78 22.72
C LEU A 8 0.33 3.72 21.19
N LYS A 9 0.50 4.88 20.55
CA LYS A 9 0.76 5.03 19.12
C LYS A 9 2.11 4.45 18.72
N LYS A 10 3.15 4.73 19.51
CA LYS A 10 4.51 4.22 19.30
C LYS A 10 4.57 2.70 19.50
N GLU A 11 3.81 2.18 20.46
CA GLU A 11 3.75 0.75 20.76
C GLU A 11 3.19 -0.07 19.58
N LYS A 12 2.10 0.39 18.94
CA LYS A 12 1.50 -0.28 17.78
C LYS A 12 2.45 -0.37 16.59
N SER A 13 3.11 0.74 16.25
CA SER A 13 4.10 0.79 15.18
C SER A 13 5.29 -0.13 15.46
N THR A 14 5.71 -0.22 16.73
CA THR A 14 6.81 -1.12 17.17
C THR A 14 6.44 -2.59 17.07
N ILE A 15 5.22 -2.96 17.47
CA ILE A 15 4.74 -4.35 17.32
C ILE A 15 4.67 -4.72 15.85
N PHE A 16 4.15 -3.81 15.01
CA PHE A 16 4.01 -4.06 13.58
C PHE A 16 5.37 -4.23 12.89
N SER A 17 6.35 -3.37 13.18
CA SER A 17 7.71 -3.51 12.64
C SER A 17 8.39 -4.81 13.11
N MET A 18 8.14 -5.24 14.34
CA MET A 18 8.61 -6.54 14.84
C MET A 18 7.98 -7.71 14.07
N VAL A 19 6.68 -7.66 13.78
CA VAL A 19 6.01 -8.67 12.96
C VAL A 19 6.58 -8.69 11.56
N LEU A 20 6.76 -7.54 10.90
CA LEU A 20 7.36 -7.45 9.56
C LEU A 20 8.82 -7.92 9.52
N SER A 21 9.53 -7.87 10.64
CA SER A 21 10.92 -8.35 10.77
C SER A 21 11.00 -9.85 11.12
N SER A 22 9.87 -10.54 11.28
CA SER A 22 9.87 -11.96 11.62
C SER A 22 10.35 -12.84 10.45
N PRO A 23 11.01 -13.98 10.73
CA PRO A 23 11.43 -14.91 9.68
C PRO A 23 10.24 -15.36 8.83
N GLY A 24 10.41 -15.36 7.51
CA GLY A 24 9.37 -15.75 6.56
C GLY A 24 8.55 -14.59 5.98
N MET A 25 8.60 -13.38 6.55
CA MET A 25 7.84 -12.22 6.04
C MET A 25 8.40 -11.64 4.73
N SER A 26 9.63 -11.98 4.36
CA SER A 26 10.24 -11.66 3.07
C SER A 26 10.05 -12.77 2.02
N GLU A 27 9.34 -13.85 2.35
CA GLU A 27 9.11 -14.93 1.40
C GLU A 27 8.01 -14.58 0.40
N ASN A 28 8.22 -14.95 -0.86
CA ASN A 28 7.24 -14.71 -1.92
C ASN A 28 6.00 -15.59 -1.72
N CYS A 29 4.82 -14.96 -1.71
CA CYS A 29 3.52 -15.64 -1.66
C CYS A 29 2.78 -15.53 -3.00
N LYS A 30 2.11 -16.61 -3.43
CA LYS A 30 1.27 -16.59 -4.64
C LYS A 30 -0.11 -16.02 -4.33
N ILE A 31 -0.47 -14.94 -5.00
CA ILE A 31 -1.80 -14.31 -4.90
C ILE A 31 -2.58 -14.52 -6.20
N VAL A 32 -3.81 -15.03 -6.10
CA VAL A 32 -4.76 -15.17 -7.22
C VAL A 32 -5.96 -14.27 -6.95
N LEU A 33 -6.21 -13.30 -7.84
CA LEU A 33 -7.25 -12.28 -7.68
C LEU A 33 -8.20 -12.29 -8.87
N GLN A 34 -9.51 -12.25 -8.59
CA GLN A 34 -10.57 -11.97 -9.55
C GLN A 34 -11.36 -10.77 -9.05
N MET A 35 -11.42 -9.71 -9.84
CA MET A 35 -12.11 -8.48 -9.46
C MET A 35 -12.69 -7.77 -10.69
N SER A 36 -13.72 -6.94 -10.45
CA SER A 36 -14.33 -6.13 -11.50
C SER A 36 -13.37 -5.03 -11.97
N ARG A 37 -13.56 -4.56 -13.21
CA ARG A 37 -12.80 -3.41 -13.75
C ARG A 37 -12.91 -2.18 -12.85
N GLN A 38 -14.07 -1.95 -12.23
CA GLN A 38 -14.27 -0.88 -11.25
C GLN A 38 -13.33 -1.03 -10.04
N ASN A 39 -13.27 -2.23 -9.46
CA ASN A 39 -12.44 -2.48 -8.28
C ASN A 39 -10.95 -2.42 -8.62
N VAL A 40 -10.56 -2.82 -9.83
CA VAL A 40 -9.18 -2.64 -10.31
C VAL A 40 -8.82 -1.16 -10.31
N LEU A 41 -9.63 -0.30 -10.91
CA LEU A 41 -9.34 1.14 -11.00
C LEU A 41 -9.30 1.79 -9.61
N LEU A 42 -10.23 1.42 -8.73
CA LEU A 42 -10.27 1.91 -7.35
C LEU A 42 -9.02 1.48 -6.56
N LEU A 43 -8.63 0.20 -6.64
CA LEU A 43 -7.45 -0.31 -5.97
C LEU A 43 -6.17 0.36 -6.51
N SER A 44 -6.04 0.47 -7.84
CA SER A 44 -4.94 1.17 -8.48
C SER A 44 -4.82 2.61 -7.97
N ARG A 45 -5.95 3.33 -7.84
CA ARG A 45 -5.96 4.69 -7.31
C ARG A 45 -5.56 4.76 -5.85
N LEU A 46 -6.06 3.83 -5.02
CA LEU A 46 -5.70 3.76 -3.59
C LEU A 46 -4.20 3.52 -3.38
N ILE A 47 -3.60 2.59 -4.13
CA ILE A 47 -2.15 2.33 -4.07
C ILE A 47 -1.37 3.57 -4.49
N GLU A 48 -1.78 4.22 -5.59
CA GLU A 48 -1.09 5.40 -6.12
C GLU A 48 -1.17 6.59 -5.15
N THR A 49 -2.36 6.94 -4.65
CA THR A 49 -2.52 8.08 -3.72
C THR A 49 -1.98 7.81 -2.34
N GLY A 50 -2.12 6.57 -1.90
CA GLY A 50 -1.72 6.14 -0.58
C GLY A 50 -0.22 5.94 -0.50
N ILE A 51 0.26 4.89 -1.18
CA ILE A 51 1.62 4.39 -0.99
C ILE A 51 2.61 5.14 -1.89
N LEU A 52 2.28 5.36 -3.16
CA LEU A 52 3.26 5.85 -4.15
C LEU A 52 3.46 7.36 -4.12
N ASN A 53 2.39 8.13 -3.90
CA ASN A 53 2.46 9.58 -4.00
C ASN A 53 2.84 10.27 -2.69
N ALA A 54 2.99 9.53 -1.57
CA ALA A 54 3.36 10.02 -0.24
C ALA A 54 2.68 11.36 0.19
N LYS A 55 1.52 11.67 -0.41
CA LYS A 55 0.65 12.82 -0.12
C LYS A 55 -0.59 12.40 0.64
N GLY A 56 -0.82 11.10 0.79
CA GLY A 56 -1.66 10.60 1.86
C GLY A 56 -0.94 10.91 3.16
N ASN A 57 -1.41 11.92 3.89
CA ASN A 57 -1.25 11.93 5.34
C ASN A 57 -1.96 10.66 5.83
N PHE A 58 -1.29 9.52 5.74
CA PHE A 58 -1.73 8.36 6.48
C PHE A 58 -1.51 8.74 7.94
N GLU A 59 -2.57 9.20 8.59
CA GLU A 59 -2.64 9.24 10.05
C GLU A 59 -2.56 7.82 10.65
N ASP A 60 -2.48 6.80 9.80
CA ASP A 60 -2.31 5.40 10.13
C ASP A 60 -0.84 5.07 10.46
N GLU A 61 -0.60 4.76 11.74
CA GLU A 61 0.69 4.43 12.35
C GLU A 61 1.27 3.08 11.90
N ILE A 62 0.47 2.25 11.24
CA ILE A 62 0.89 0.98 10.65
C ILE A 62 1.55 1.26 9.31
N LEU A 63 0.96 2.16 8.51
CA LEU A 63 1.51 2.54 7.21
C LEU A 63 2.79 3.37 7.35
N SER A 64 2.99 4.07 8.48
CA SER A 64 4.28 4.72 8.79
C SER A 64 5.40 3.75 9.15
N ALA A 65 5.08 2.49 9.48
CA ALA A 65 6.04 1.43 9.75
C ALA A 65 6.41 0.62 8.50
N LEU A 66 5.85 0.95 7.33
CA LEU A 66 6.19 0.29 6.06
C LEU A 66 7.66 0.59 5.67
N PRO A 67 8.43 -0.44 5.27
CA PRO A 67 9.74 -0.24 4.67
C PRO A 67 9.65 0.63 3.41
N GLU A 68 10.63 1.53 3.20
CA GLU A 68 10.69 2.35 1.98
C GLU A 68 10.77 1.48 0.71
N GLU A 69 11.40 0.31 0.80
CA GLU A 69 11.49 -0.67 -0.28
C GLU A 69 10.12 -1.21 -0.71
N SER A 70 9.18 -1.34 0.24
CA SER A 70 7.83 -1.81 -0.04
C SER A 70 7.08 -0.88 -0.99
N ALA A 71 7.36 0.43 -0.98
CA ALA A 71 6.74 1.36 -1.93
C ALA A 71 7.13 1.05 -3.39
N GLY A 72 8.37 0.60 -3.62
CA GLY A 72 8.83 0.13 -4.92
C GLY A 72 8.11 -1.14 -5.38
N GLU A 73 7.94 -2.11 -4.47
CA GLU A 73 7.19 -3.34 -4.75
C GLU A 73 5.71 -3.06 -5.06
N PHE A 74 5.07 -2.18 -4.28
CA PHE A 74 3.69 -1.75 -4.53
C PHE A 74 3.52 -1.00 -5.85
N LYS A 75 4.56 -0.31 -6.33
CA LYS A 75 4.55 0.30 -7.67
C LYS A 75 4.50 -0.78 -8.76
N ILE A 76 5.31 -1.82 -8.63
CA ILE A 76 5.31 -2.94 -9.57
C ILE A 76 3.95 -3.65 -9.57
N ILE A 77 3.39 -3.90 -8.38
CA ILE A 77 2.06 -4.51 -8.23
C ILE A 77 0.97 -3.65 -8.88
N HIS A 78 1.01 -2.33 -8.66
CA HIS A 78 0.08 -1.38 -9.27
C HIS A 78 0.11 -1.46 -10.81
N GLU A 79 1.31 -1.44 -11.40
CA GLU A 79 1.50 -1.56 -12.85
C GLU A 79 1.02 -2.93 -13.37
N GLU A 80 1.29 -4.01 -12.63
CA GLU A 80 0.91 -5.37 -13.03
C GLU A 80 -0.61 -5.59 -12.99
N ILE A 81 -1.31 -5.04 -11.99
CA ILE A 81 -2.78 -5.10 -11.88
C ILE A 81 -3.43 -4.39 -13.08
N LEU A 82 -2.95 -3.21 -13.45
CA LEU A 82 -3.46 -2.46 -14.60
C LEU A 82 -3.15 -3.18 -15.93
N LYS A 83 -1.94 -3.73 -16.06
CA LYS A 83 -1.54 -4.49 -17.24
C LYS A 83 -2.38 -5.75 -17.42
N LYS A 84 -2.54 -6.56 -16.37
CA LYS A 84 -3.31 -7.83 -16.42
C LYS A 84 -4.80 -7.62 -16.66
N SER A 85 -5.33 -6.47 -16.25
CA SER A 85 -6.74 -6.11 -16.47
C SER A 85 -6.99 -5.41 -17.81
N GLY A 86 -5.94 -5.06 -18.57
CA GLY A 86 -6.05 -4.32 -19.82
C GLY A 86 -6.56 -2.89 -19.62
N LEU A 87 -6.30 -2.29 -18.45
CA LEU A 87 -6.83 -0.98 -18.05
C LEU A 87 -5.77 0.12 -18.03
N THR A 88 -4.50 -0.17 -18.32
CA THR A 88 -3.40 0.81 -18.27
C THR A 88 -3.73 2.11 -19.00
N ASP A 89 -4.02 2.06 -20.30
CA ASP A 89 -4.30 3.27 -21.09
C ASP A 89 -5.56 4.01 -20.62
N PHE A 90 -6.58 3.26 -20.17
CA PHE A 90 -7.82 3.84 -19.67
C PHE A 90 -7.58 4.59 -18.36
N TYR A 91 -6.78 4.01 -17.47
CA TYR A 91 -6.42 4.60 -16.19
C TYR A 91 -5.60 5.87 -16.37
N GLU A 92 -4.61 5.88 -17.27
CA GLU A 92 -3.83 7.09 -17.59
C GLU A 92 -4.70 8.22 -18.13
N LYS A 93 -5.62 7.90 -19.05
CA LYS A 93 -6.59 8.90 -19.56
C LYS A 93 -7.47 9.44 -18.45
N LEU A 94 -7.93 8.58 -17.54
CA LEU A 94 -8.77 8.99 -16.42
C LEU A 94 -8.02 9.91 -15.43
N LYS A 95 -6.70 9.74 -15.26
CA LYS A 95 -5.86 10.62 -14.45
C LYS A 95 -5.60 11.99 -15.10
N SER A 96 -5.71 12.07 -16.43
CA SER A 96 -5.53 13.31 -17.18
C SER A 96 -6.78 14.19 -17.23
N LEU A 97 -7.88 13.74 -16.61
CA LEU A 97 -9.10 14.51 -16.37
C LEU A 97 -8.99 15.27 -15.04
#